data_AF-A0A662KN05-F1
#
_entry.id   AF-A0A662KN05-F1
#
_cell.length_a   1.000
_cell.length_b   1.000
_cell.length_c   1.000
_cell.angle_alpha   90.00
_cell.angle_beta   90.00
_cell.angle_gamma   90.00
#
_symmetry.space_group_name_H-M   'P 1'
#
loop_
_entity.id
_entity.type
_entity.pdbx_description
1 polymer ?
#
loop_
_entity_poly.entity_id
_entity_poly.type
_entity_poly.pdbx_seq_one_letter_code
_entity_poly.pdbx_strand_id
1 'polypeptide(L)'
;MHMKKVIALVAVFILLNGLSHAENERKKPGSYAELVSWYENLEKEYPGYMELFKANEYYGLGKVDGGYDLYYVRVTNESRGFLKPEVLFLGSPHGDETVGTIGLYWTVKWLMEQRTSGNEWAEWLLNNREIYIEVSHNPYGFDHIQRWDANDWDLNREADYDWTGQHSELWGSVNGQTLYHFINDHAIRVASDFHGGARMILYPWSSTHADVKAKSPFSEKEYTYAPPDFYFYHVASLRLGEYMGTYGGALNEHNIGTIPTTVGYRAPGCLTAWGYGANVNNSPAEDEFVDDEVFGNYEGCGIFWVTPEMSTTKDPPEWQFGDEERGYIAEVLRFVIHQTDLAQPSIRWAYPENNSFSGNDVVVGWQVYGSLVVDETYLQYSFSPDFSDAVTGPIHDEYRGSYRGGTYWDGITWEEPLTIPEGVTDVYLRAYAKVDGAYAQIISPDVYGPTSYLRIVKERTDDTYLEVMNTSDGTEYVRGNLIWESPLMHIKIGGISTPKEGYLYLMGKEIAPLPGGKTVIIGGMNVEVQGAYDRVAFYVDDELRYEDTDAPYRWQISNVVGMHTITARMYYGGEVQDDYLDAFLLVIK
;
A
#
# COMPACT_ATOMS: atom_id res chain seq x y z
N MET A 1 13.87 -23.03 56.75
CA MET A 1 13.25 -23.77 55.62
C MET A 1 12.14 -22.87 55.06
N HIS A 2 12.40 -22.07 54.00
CA HIS A 2 11.43 -21.40 53.10
C HIS A 2 12.13 -20.25 52.35
N MET A 3 13.22 -20.56 51.62
CA MET A 3 13.86 -19.60 50.71
C MET A 3 14.67 -20.33 49.64
N LYS A 4 14.03 -21.25 48.91
CA LYS A 4 14.63 -21.96 47.76
C LYS A 4 13.65 -22.28 46.61
N LYS A 5 12.45 -21.69 46.57
CA LYS A 5 11.45 -21.99 45.53
C LYS A 5 11.08 -20.84 44.58
N VAL A 6 11.69 -19.66 44.71
CA VAL A 6 11.36 -18.50 43.84
C VAL A 6 12.40 -18.24 42.74
N ILE A 7 13.59 -18.85 42.80
CA ILE A 7 14.65 -18.62 41.80
C ILE A 7 14.55 -19.59 40.61
N ALA A 8 13.81 -20.70 40.73
CA ALA A 8 13.67 -21.68 39.65
C ALA A 8 12.61 -21.31 38.59
N LEU A 9 11.62 -20.48 38.92
CA LEU A 9 10.58 -20.09 37.94
C LEU A 9 11.02 -18.91 37.05
N VAL A 10 11.81 -17.98 37.59
CA VAL A 10 12.34 -16.83 36.84
C VAL A 10 13.51 -17.24 35.93
N ALA A 11 14.34 -18.20 36.36
CA ALA A 11 15.41 -18.73 35.52
C ALA A 11 14.88 -19.56 34.34
N VAL A 12 13.74 -20.25 34.48
CA VAL A 12 13.12 -21.00 33.36
C VAL A 12 12.38 -20.07 32.39
N PHE A 13 11.83 -18.95 32.85
CA PHE A 13 11.28 -17.92 31.95
C PHE A 13 12.37 -17.17 31.17
N ILE A 14 13.55 -16.95 31.77
CA ILE A 14 14.70 -16.34 31.09
C ILE A 14 15.46 -17.36 30.22
N LEU A 15 15.40 -18.66 30.51
CA LEU A 15 15.95 -19.71 29.64
C LEU A 15 15.00 -20.10 28.49
N LEU A 16 13.69 -19.86 28.59
CA LEU A 16 12.74 -20.06 27.48
C LEU A 16 12.63 -18.82 26.57
N ASN A 17 12.85 -17.60 27.09
CA ASN A 17 12.94 -16.39 26.27
C ASN A 17 14.37 -16.00 25.87
N GLY A 18 15.38 -16.63 26.46
CA GLY A 18 16.81 -16.42 26.16
C GLY A 18 17.42 -17.47 25.22
N LEU A 19 16.61 -18.37 24.67
CA LEU A 19 17.01 -19.39 23.68
C LEU A 19 16.11 -19.36 22.43
N SER A 20 15.55 -18.20 22.08
CA SER A 20 15.00 -17.95 20.73
C SER A 20 15.63 -16.75 20.02
N HIS A 21 16.64 -16.10 20.60
CA HIS A 21 17.56 -15.23 19.84
C HIS A 21 18.72 -16.07 19.27
N ALA A 22 18.36 -17.14 18.55
CA ALA A 22 19.29 -17.97 17.82
C ALA A 22 19.33 -17.49 16.36
N GLU A 23 20.50 -16.99 15.97
CA GLU A 23 20.97 -16.73 14.60
C GLU A 23 20.23 -15.67 13.77
N ASN A 24 20.85 -14.49 13.70
CA ASN A 24 20.61 -13.46 12.69
C ASN A 24 21.07 -13.90 11.29
N GLU A 25 20.53 -14.99 10.73
CA GLU A 25 20.60 -15.23 9.29
C GLU A 25 19.25 -15.75 8.79
N ARG A 26 18.58 -14.92 7.96
CA ARG A 26 17.46 -15.34 7.14
C ARG A 26 17.97 -16.25 6.06
N LYS A 27 17.47 -17.47 6.10
CA LYS A 27 17.97 -18.56 5.28
C LYS A 27 17.45 -18.46 3.85
N LYS A 28 18.24 -18.97 2.92
CA LYS A 28 17.76 -19.33 1.59
C LYS A 28 17.03 -20.67 1.71
N PRO A 29 15.91 -20.86 0.99
CA PRO A 29 15.32 -22.17 0.87
C PRO A 29 16.27 -23.08 0.09
N GLY A 30 16.36 -24.35 0.46
CA GLY A 30 17.13 -25.36 -0.26
C GLY A 30 16.42 -25.92 -1.49
N SER A 31 15.12 -25.62 -1.67
CA SER A 31 14.31 -26.00 -2.84
C SER A 31 13.05 -25.15 -2.95
N TYR A 32 12.41 -25.17 -4.11
CA TYR A 32 11.09 -24.58 -4.35
C TYR A 32 10.03 -25.18 -3.41
N ALA A 33 10.05 -26.50 -3.21
CA ALA A 33 9.13 -27.17 -2.30
C ALA A 33 9.28 -26.68 -0.84
N GLU A 34 10.50 -26.40 -0.41
CA GLU A 34 10.74 -25.79 0.90
C GLU A 34 10.19 -24.37 0.97
N LEU A 35 10.42 -23.54 -0.06
CA LEU A 35 9.90 -22.17 -0.11
C LEU A 35 8.36 -22.15 -0.08
N VAL A 36 7.70 -23.01 -0.84
CA VAL A 36 6.24 -23.17 -0.80
C VAL A 36 5.78 -23.57 0.60
N SER A 37 6.46 -24.53 1.25
CA SER A 37 6.11 -24.93 2.63
C SER A 37 6.22 -23.79 3.64
N TRP A 38 7.09 -22.81 3.40
CA TRP A 38 7.18 -21.63 4.25
C TRP A 38 5.95 -20.73 4.09
N TYR A 39 5.48 -20.51 2.87
CA TYR A 39 4.23 -19.78 2.63
C TYR A 39 3.00 -20.51 3.19
N GLU A 40 2.92 -21.84 3.05
CA GLU A 40 1.86 -22.66 3.67
C GLU A 40 1.85 -22.53 5.21
N ASN A 41 2.99 -22.28 5.83
CA ASN A 41 3.07 -22.05 7.27
C ASN A 41 2.63 -20.64 7.63
N LEU A 42 3.01 -19.63 6.84
CA LEU A 42 2.54 -18.25 7.04
C LEU A 42 1.02 -18.14 6.89
N GLU A 43 0.43 -18.76 5.87
CA GLU A 43 -1.02 -18.79 5.68
C GLU A 43 -1.76 -19.34 6.92
N LYS A 44 -1.25 -20.42 7.52
CA LYS A 44 -1.80 -21.00 8.75
C LYS A 44 -1.64 -20.10 9.98
N GLU A 45 -0.57 -19.31 10.02
CA GLU A 45 -0.27 -18.39 11.12
C GLU A 45 -1.09 -17.10 11.05
N TYR A 46 -1.41 -16.65 9.82
CA TYR A 46 -2.13 -15.41 9.55
C TYR A 46 -3.43 -15.64 8.75
N PRO A 47 -4.39 -16.43 9.27
CA PRO A 47 -5.64 -16.71 8.57
C PRO A 47 -6.45 -15.43 8.33
N GLY A 48 -7.07 -15.32 7.16
CA GLY A 48 -7.85 -14.15 6.75
C GLY A 48 -7.00 -12.99 6.22
N TYR A 49 -5.68 -13.17 6.12
CA TYR A 49 -4.76 -12.20 5.54
C TYR A 49 -3.94 -12.73 4.36
N MET A 50 -3.94 -14.05 4.15
CA MET A 50 -3.12 -14.73 3.19
C MET A 50 -3.88 -15.92 2.60
N GLU A 51 -3.76 -16.09 1.28
CA GLU A 51 -4.28 -17.25 0.57
C GLU A 51 -3.22 -17.75 -0.40
N LEU A 52 -2.82 -19.01 -0.26
CA LEU A 52 -1.91 -19.71 -1.16
C LEU A 52 -2.70 -20.62 -2.10
N PHE A 53 -2.53 -20.45 -3.40
CA PHE A 53 -3.24 -21.26 -4.39
C PHE A 53 -2.34 -21.63 -5.59
N LYS A 54 -2.77 -22.66 -6.33
CA LYS A 54 -2.09 -23.15 -7.53
C LYS A 54 -2.71 -22.50 -8.77
N ALA A 55 -2.11 -21.43 -9.27
CA ALA A 55 -2.69 -20.65 -10.37
C ALA A 55 -2.80 -21.48 -11.66
N ASN A 56 -1.79 -22.29 -11.97
CA ASN A 56 -1.79 -23.19 -13.14
C ASN A 56 -2.97 -24.18 -13.12
N GLU A 57 -3.31 -24.73 -11.95
CA GLU A 57 -4.45 -25.64 -11.78
C GLU A 57 -5.78 -24.87 -11.80
N TYR A 58 -5.82 -23.66 -11.21
CA TYR A 58 -7.00 -22.78 -11.26
C TYR A 58 -7.41 -22.46 -12.72
N TYR A 59 -6.43 -22.17 -13.58
CA TYR A 59 -6.64 -21.94 -15.01
C TYR A 59 -6.76 -23.22 -15.86
N GLY A 60 -6.66 -24.41 -15.24
CA GLY A 60 -6.81 -25.69 -15.95
C GLY A 60 -5.67 -26.02 -16.92
N LEU A 61 -4.49 -25.43 -16.74
CA LEU A 61 -3.31 -25.61 -17.59
C LEU A 61 -2.49 -26.85 -17.21
N GLY A 62 -2.74 -27.40 -16.02
CA GLY A 62 -1.98 -28.51 -15.47
C GLY A 62 -0.59 -28.08 -15.00
N LYS A 63 0.29 -29.06 -14.77
CA LYS A 63 1.63 -28.81 -14.23
C LYS A 63 2.60 -28.30 -15.28
N VAL A 64 3.55 -27.48 -14.84
CA VAL A 64 4.69 -27.11 -15.69
C VAL A 64 5.56 -28.32 -15.98
N ASP A 65 6.28 -28.29 -17.10
CA ASP A 65 7.25 -29.32 -17.42
C ASP A 65 8.31 -29.43 -16.31
N GLY A 66 8.64 -30.66 -15.92
CA GLY A 66 9.37 -30.95 -14.68
C GLY A 66 8.49 -31.25 -13.47
N GLY A 67 7.17 -31.08 -13.57
CA GLY A 67 6.18 -31.59 -12.60
C GLY A 67 5.83 -30.64 -11.45
N TYR A 68 6.13 -29.34 -11.60
CA TYR A 68 5.85 -28.31 -10.59
C TYR A 68 4.45 -27.70 -10.75
N ASP A 69 3.92 -27.19 -9.65
CA ASP A 69 2.76 -26.30 -9.64
C ASP A 69 3.26 -24.86 -9.51
N LEU A 70 2.52 -23.89 -10.07
CA LEU A 70 2.80 -22.46 -9.94
C LEU A 70 1.97 -21.89 -8.80
N TYR A 71 2.61 -21.75 -7.65
CA TYR A 71 1.98 -21.18 -6.47
C TYR A 71 1.96 -19.66 -6.52
N TYR A 72 0.78 -19.11 -6.28
CA TYR A 72 0.55 -17.68 -6.08
C TYR A 72 0.07 -17.47 -4.64
N VAL A 73 0.46 -16.33 -4.08
CA VAL A 73 0.10 -15.89 -2.73
C VAL A 73 -0.62 -14.57 -2.84
N ARG A 74 -1.88 -14.54 -2.42
CA ARG A 74 -2.60 -13.30 -2.17
C ARG A 74 -2.34 -12.84 -0.73
N VAL A 75 -2.05 -11.56 -0.55
CA VAL A 75 -1.83 -10.93 0.76
C VAL A 75 -2.68 -9.66 0.87
N THR A 76 -3.73 -9.72 1.70
CA THR A 76 -4.68 -8.61 1.93
C THR A 76 -5.58 -8.92 3.13
N ASN A 77 -6.21 -7.92 3.77
CA ASN A 77 -7.28 -8.20 4.74
C ASN A 77 -8.58 -8.65 4.04
N GLU A 78 -8.84 -9.96 4.02
CA GLU A 78 -10.00 -10.57 3.34
C GLU A 78 -11.34 -10.08 3.89
N SER A 79 -11.39 -9.61 5.14
CA SER A 79 -12.63 -9.12 5.76
C SER A 79 -13.15 -7.79 5.17
N ARG A 80 -12.32 -7.09 4.39
CA ARG A 80 -12.66 -5.79 3.77
C ARG A 80 -13.04 -5.89 2.29
N GLY A 81 -13.33 -7.10 1.80
CA GLY A 81 -13.61 -7.35 0.38
C GLY A 81 -12.34 -7.35 -0.48
N PHE A 82 -12.52 -7.63 -1.77
CA PHE A 82 -11.41 -7.91 -2.69
C PHE A 82 -11.22 -6.87 -3.80
N LEU A 83 -12.15 -5.92 -3.95
CA LEU A 83 -12.01 -4.83 -4.95
C LEU A 83 -11.08 -3.73 -4.42
N LYS A 84 -9.78 -4.03 -4.37
CA LYS A 84 -8.71 -3.13 -3.91
C LYS A 84 -7.64 -2.99 -5.00
N PRO A 85 -6.90 -1.87 -5.05
CA PRO A 85 -5.75 -1.73 -5.93
C PRO A 85 -4.77 -2.91 -5.80
N GLU A 86 -4.59 -3.63 -6.89
CA GLU A 86 -3.77 -4.82 -6.96
C GLU A 86 -2.34 -4.51 -7.42
N VAL A 87 -1.38 -5.23 -6.86
CA VAL A 87 0.01 -5.27 -7.32
C VAL A 87 0.50 -6.70 -7.46
N LEU A 88 1.37 -6.96 -8.43
CA LEU A 88 1.94 -8.29 -8.70
C LEU A 88 3.46 -8.27 -8.61
N PHE A 89 4.04 -9.16 -7.82
CA PHE A 89 5.47 -9.36 -7.77
C PHE A 89 5.83 -10.81 -8.08
N LEU A 90 6.72 -11.01 -9.03
CA LEU A 90 7.26 -12.32 -9.34
C LEU A 90 8.77 -12.26 -9.41
N GLY A 91 9.43 -13.34 -9.04
CA GLY A 91 10.86 -13.46 -9.16
C GLY A 91 11.22 -14.72 -9.93
N SER A 92 12.47 -14.76 -10.38
CA SER A 92 13.05 -15.95 -11.01
C SER A 92 12.29 -16.40 -12.27
N PRO A 93 11.99 -15.52 -13.25
CA PRO A 93 11.75 -16.01 -14.62
C PRO A 93 13.01 -16.70 -15.16
N HIS A 94 14.19 -16.31 -14.66
CA HIS A 94 15.39 -17.14 -14.71
C HIS A 94 15.62 -17.81 -13.35
N GLY A 95 15.71 -19.14 -13.34
CA GLY A 95 15.82 -19.93 -12.12
C GLY A 95 17.03 -19.62 -11.22
N ASP A 96 18.16 -19.26 -11.82
CA ASP A 96 19.42 -18.96 -11.13
C ASP A 96 19.49 -17.54 -10.52
N GLU A 97 18.44 -16.73 -10.65
CA GLU A 97 18.35 -15.34 -10.19
C GLU A 97 17.44 -15.22 -8.96
N THR A 98 18.02 -15.38 -7.77
CA THR A 98 17.25 -15.81 -6.58
C THR A 98 16.86 -14.69 -5.61
N VAL A 99 17.45 -13.50 -5.73
CA VAL A 99 17.29 -12.43 -4.74
C VAL A 99 15.83 -12.00 -4.58
N GLY A 100 15.14 -11.72 -5.69
CA GLY A 100 13.74 -11.30 -5.65
C GLY A 100 12.83 -12.36 -5.07
N THR A 101 12.87 -13.57 -5.62
CA THR A 101 12.07 -14.73 -5.17
C THR A 101 12.15 -14.97 -3.67
N ILE A 102 13.36 -14.97 -3.11
CA ILE A 102 13.56 -15.20 -1.68
C ILE A 102 13.17 -13.95 -0.86
N GLY A 103 13.50 -12.75 -1.34
CA GLY A 103 13.16 -11.49 -0.67
C GLY A 103 11.66 -11.25 -0.56
N LEU A 104 10.86 -11.71 -1.53
CA LEU A 104 9.41 -11.61 -1.54
C LEU A 104 8.78 -12.35 -0.34
N TYR A 105 9.25 -13.56 -0.04
CA TYR A 105 8.80 -14.30 1.14
C TYR A 105 9.07 -13.53 2.44
N TRP A 106 10.29 -13.04 2.60
CA TRP A 106 10.67 -12.29 3.80
C TRP A 106 9.90 -10.97 3.94
N THR A 107 9.54 -10.35 2.82
CA THR A 107 8.71 -9.14 2.81
C THR A 107 7.30 -9.42 3.31
N VAL A 108 6.66 -10.51 2.86
CA VAL A 108 5.33 -10.90 3.35
C VAL A 108 5.35 -11.20 4.83
N LYS A 109 6.33 -12.00 5.27
CA LYS A 109 6.49 -12.33 6.69
C LYS A 109 6.63 -11.05 7.53
N TRP A 110 7.50 -10.13 7.11
CA TRP A 110 7.68 -8.87 7.82
C TRP A 110 6.40 -8.04 7.88
N LEU A 111 5.64 -7.95 6.77
CA LEU A 111 4.40 -7.19 6.72
C LEU A 111 3.36 -7.75 7.72
N MET A 112 3.26 -9.08 7.84
CA MET A 112 2.40 -9.74 8.82
C MET A 112 2.85 -9.49 10.27
N GLU A 113 4.16 -9.48 10.53
CA GLU A 113 4.72 -9.18 11.84
C GLU A 113 4.51 -7.72 12.25
N GLN A 114 4.65 -6.77 11.32
CA GLN A 114 4.35 -5.35 11.56
C GLN A 114 2.88 -5.17 11.92
N ARG A 115 1.98 -5.78 11.15
CA ARG A 115 0.55 -5.75 11.43
C ARG A 115 0.24 -6.27 12.84
N THR A 116 0.77 -7.45 13.17
CA THR A 116 0.54 -8.12 14.47
C THR A 116 1.13 -7.33 15.64
N SER A 117 2.17 -6.54 15.39
CA SER A 117 2.79 -5.65 16.39
C SER A 117 2.04 -4.33 16.58
N GLY A 118 0.92 -4.10 15.87
CA GLY A 118 0.11 -2.89 15.98
C GLY A 118 0.60 -1.72 15.11
N ASN A 119 1.39 -1.99 14.06
CA ASN A 119 1.78 -0.95 13.11
C ASN A 119 0.57 -0.54 12.26
N GLU A 120 0.01 0.64 12.53
CA GLU A 120 -1.20 1.15 11.85
C GLU A 120 -1.03 1.34 10.35
N TRP A 121 0.19 1.64 9.87
CA TRP A 121 0.44 1.77 8.45
C TRP A 121 0.42 0.41 7.74
N ALA A 122 1.02 -0.63 8.33
CA ALA A 122 0.95 -1.99 7.78
C ALA A 122 -0.49 -2.52 7.74
N GLU A 123 -1.26 -2.30 8.81
CA GLU A 123 -2.68 -2.61 8.86
C GLU A 123 -3.47 -1.82 7.81
N TRP A 124 -3.19 -0.52 7.65
CA TRP A 124 -3.81 0.29 6.60
C TRP A 124 -3.48 -0.24 5.21
N LEU A 125 -2.22 -0.60 4.92
CA LEU A 125 -1.80 -1.12 3.62
C LEU A 125 -2.58 -2.39 3.28
N LEU A 126 -2.63 -3.37 4.19
CA LEU A 126 -3.38 -4.62 4.00
C LEU A 126 -4.90 -4.41 3.89
N ASN A 127 -5.42 -3.37 4.50
CA ASN A 127 -6.84 -3.01 4.41
C ASN A 127 -7.23 -2.37 3.08
N ASN A 128 -6.28 -1.83 2.33
CA ASN A 128 -6.53 -1.00 1.15
C ASN A 128 -5.77 -1.45 -0.11
N ARG A 129 -5.01 -2.54 -0.04
CA ARG A 129 -4.23 -3.10 -1.15
C ARG A 129 -4.40 -4.61 -1.22
N GLU A 130 -4.20 -5.13 -2.42
CA GLU A 130 -4.09 -6.55 -2.66
C GLU A 130 -2.74 -6.84 -3.29
N ILE A 131 -1.91 -7.60 -2.59
CA ILE A 131 -0.55 -7.92 -3.03
C ILE A 131 -0.54 -9.37 -3.49
N TYR A 132 -0.27 -9.58 -4.77
CA TYR A 132 -0.07 -10.89 -5.35
C TYR A 132 1.41 -11.18 -5.51
N ILE A 133 1.80 -12.40 -5.15
CA ILE A 133 3.17 -12.90 -5.32
C ILE A 133 3.13 -14.23 -6.05
N GLU A 134 3.79 -14.31 -7.20
CA GLU A 134 4.15 -15.60 -7.79
C GLU A 134 5.43 -16.09 -7.08
N VAL A 135 5.34 -17.25 -6.42
CA VAL A 135 6.43 -17.74 -5.55
C VAL A 135 7.73 -17.94 -6.34
N SER A 136 7.64 -18.43 -7.58
CA SER A 136 8.76 -18.48 -8.54
C SER A 136 8.16 -18.69 -9.92
N HIS A 137 8.56 -17.85 -10.87
CA HIS A 137 8.11 -18.00 -12.25
C HIS A 137 8.76 -19.18 -12.95
N ASN A 138 9.98 -19.59 -12.56
CA ASN A 138 10.68 -20.76 -13.08
C ASN A 138 11.07 -21.73 -11.94
N PRO A 139 10.12 -22.49 -11.37
CA PRO A 139 10.41 -23.38 -10.24
C PRO A 139 11.37 -24.52 -10.61
N TYR A 140 11.34 -25.01 -11.86
CA TYR A 140 12.32 -26.00 -12.34
C TYR A 140 13.73 -25.42 -12.34
N GLY A 141 13.91 -24.25 -12.95
CA GLY A 141 15.21 -23.57 -13.01
C GLY A 141 15.73 -23.21 -11.63
N PHE A 142 14.85 -22.83 -10.70
CA PHE A 142 15.20 -22.53 -9.31
C PHE A 142 15.82 -23.73 -8.60
N ASP A 143 15.19 -24.90 -8.68
CA ASP A 143 15.71 -26.15 -8.09
C ASP A 143 16.99 -26.66 -8.75
N HIS A 144 17.17 -26.36 -10.04
CA HIS A 144 18.34 -26.80 -10.83
C HIS A 144 19.43 -25.74 -10.92
N ILE A 145 19.25 -24.57 -10.30
CA ILE A 145 20.18 -23.43 -10.29
C ILE A 145 20.60 -23.07 -11.73
N GLN A 146 19.61 -22.86 -12.60
CA GLN A 146 19.82 -22.51 -14.00
C GLN A 146 18.82 -21.48 -14.50
N ARG A 147 19.18 -20.74 -15.55
CA ARG A 147 18.31 -19.71 -16.13
C ARG A 147 17.07 -20.28 -16.84
N TRP A 148 17.21 -21.38 -17.55
CA TRP A 148 16.18 -21.92 -18.45
C TRP A 148 15.20 -22.83 -17.71
N ASP A 149 14.01 -23.01 -18.26
CA ASP A 149 13.03 -23.98 -17.77
C ASP A 149 13.42 -25.44 -18.13
N ALA A 150 12.49 -26.39 -17.98
CA ALA A 150 12.71 -27.80 -18.30
C ALA A 150 12.87 -28.09 -19.80
N ASN A 151 12.46 -27.17 -20.66
CA ASN A 151 12.52 -27.27 -22.13
C ASN A 151 13.71 -26.51 -22.74
N ASP A 152 14.63 -26.03 -21.90
CA ASP A 152 15.70 -25.12 -22.29
C ASP A 152 15.17 -23.78 -22.87
N TRP A 153 13.97 -23.36 -22.46
CA TRP A 153 13.37 -22.09 -22.84
C TRP A 153 13.72 -20.97 -21.86
N ASP A 154 13.91 -19.78 -22.41
CA ASP A 154 14.07 -18.54 -21.66
C ASP A 154 12.70 -17.92 -21.43
N LEU A 155 12.15 -18.03 -20.21
CA LEU A 155 10.79 -17.57 -19.89
C LEU A 155 10.64 -16.03 -19.95
N ASN A 156 11.74 -15.27 -20.00
CA ASN A 156 11.68 -13.83 -20.29
C ASN A 156 11.91 -13.54 -21.78
N ARG A 157 11.65 -14.52 -22.66
CA ARG A 157 11.65 -14.41 -24.13
C ARG A 157 10.40 -15.00 -24.79
N GLU A 158 9.40 -15.42 -24.03
CA GLU A 158 8.17 -16.06 -24.54
C GLU A 158 6.94 -15.15 -24.58
N ALA A 159 7.04 -13.94 -24.03
CA ALA A 159 5.90 -13.03 -23.98
C ALA A 159 5.54 -12.49 -25.37
N ASP A 160 4.26 -12.24 -25.57
CA ASP A 160 3.72 -11.67 -26.81
C ASP A 160 3.93 -10.17 -26.89
N TYR A 161 5.20 -9.82 -27.09
CA TYR A 161 5.62 -8.45 -27.34
C TYR A 161 6.97 -8.42 -28.04
N ASP A 162 6.99 -7.89 -29.26
CA ASP A 162 8.17 -7.88 -30.15
C ASP A 162 8.81 -9.28 -30.36
N TRP A 163 8.07 -10.37 -30.16
CA TRP A 163 8.65 -11.71 -30.15
C TRP A 163 9.27 -12.09 -31.49
N THR A 164 10.43 -12.76 -31.47
CA THR A 164 11.24 -13.00 -32.69
C THR A 164 11.44 -14.47 -33.05
N GLY A 165 10.77 -15.41 -32.37
CA GLY A 165 11.00 -16.84 -32.60
C GLY A 165 12.30 -17.38 -32.00
N GLN A 166 12.94 -16.64 -31.09
CA GLN A 166 14.23 -17.03 -30.51
C GLN A 166 14.10 -17.41 -29.04
N HIS A 167 14.80 -18.46 -28.64
CA HIS A 167 15.00 -18.92 -27.25
C HIS A 167 13.77 -19.49 -26.53
N SER A 168 12.57 -19.38 -27.08
CA SER A 168 11.34 -19.99 -26.55
C SER A 168 10.29 -20.12 -27.66
N GLU A 169 9.12 -20.63 -27.31
CA GLU A 169 7.89 -20.55 -28.10
C GLU A 169 6.95 -19.48 -27.51
N LEU A 170 6.25 -18.73 -28.35
CA LEU A 170 5.32 -17.68 -27.94
C LEU A 170 4.21 -18.24 -27.04
N TRP A 171 4.18 -17.81 -25.78
CA TRP A 171 3.36 -18.40 -24.71
C TRP A 171 3.37 -19.93 -24.68
N GLY A 172 4.51 -20.53 -25.02
CA GLY A 172 4.63 -21.99 -25.13
C GLY A 172 4.57 -22.69 -23.78
N SER A 173 5.09 -22.06 -22.71
CA SER A 173 5.15 -22.69 -21.39
C SER A 173 3.84 -22.52 -20.61
N VAL A 174 3.59 -23.47 -19.68
CA VAL A 174 2.51 -23.32 -18.69
C VAL A 174 2.74 -22.09 -17.80
N ASN A 175 3.99 -21.69 -17.59
CA ASN A 175 4.42 -20.54 -16.80
C ASN A 175 3.91 -19.24 -17.42
N GLY A 176 4.27 -18.99 -18.68
CA GLY A 176 3.79 -17.84 -19.44
C GLY A 176 2.26 -17.85 -19.59
N GLN A 177 1.66 -19.02 -19.88
CA GLN A 177 0.20 -19.14 -19.98
C GLN A 177 -0.52 -18.78 -18.68
N THR A 178 -0.02 -19.27 -17.56
CA THR A 178 -0.58 -18.97 -16.24
C THR A 178 -0.50 -17.48 -15.94
N LEU A 179 0.64 -16.84 -16.25
CA LEU A 179 0.85 -15.42 -16.00
C LEU A 179 -0.08 -14.55 -16.84
N TYR A 180 -0.23 -14.80 -18.15
CA TYR A 180 -1.12 -13.95 -18.95
C TYR A 180 -2.59 -14.15 -18.61
N HIS A 181 -3.03 -15.38 -18.29
CA HIS A 181 -4.38 -15.61 -17.78
C HIS A 181 -4.58 -14.88 -16.46
N PHE A 182 -3.61 -14.96 -15.55
CA PHE A 182 -3.63 -14.23 -14.30
C PHE A 182 -3.78 -12.73 -14.51
N ILE A 183 -2.99 -12.14 -15.40
CA ILE A 183 -3.08 -10.69 -15.64
C ILE A 183 -4.42 -10.29 -16.27
N ASN A 184 -4.96 -11.07 -17.20
CA ASN A 184 -6.26 -10.76 -17.80
C ASN A 184 -7.44 -10.92 -16.83
N ASP A 185 -7.29 -11.72 -15.77
CA ASP A 185 -8.29 -11.91 -14.72
C ASP A 185 -8.10 -10.93 -13.54
N HIS A 186 -7.22 -9.93 -13.66
CA HIS A 186 -6.84 -9.04 -12.56
C HIS A 186 -6.66 -7.57 -13.01
N ALA A 187 -6.94 -6.62 -12.12
CA ALA A 187 -6.84 -5.18 -12.35
C ALA A 187 -5.52 -4.59 -11.82
N ILE A 188 -4.40 -5.21 -12.17
CA ILE A 188 -3.08 -4.91 -11.61
C ILE A 188 -2.66 -3.48 -11.98
N ARG A 189 -2.20 -2.71 -11.00
CA ARG A 189 -1.73 -1.33 -11.22
C ARG A 189 -0.22 -1.25 -11.36
N VAL A 190 0.49 -2.07 -10.58
CA VAL A 190 1.95 -2.13 -10.55
C VAL A 190 2.39 -3.59 -10.58
N ALA A 191 3.38 -3.91 -11.41
CA ALA A 191 3.97 -5.24 -11.46
C ALA A 191 5.50 -5.21 -11.53
N SER A 192 6.12 -6.34 -11.16
CA SER A 192 7.55 -6.52 -11.35
C SER A 192 7.96 -7.97 -11.48
N ASP A 193 8.91 -8.22 -12.38
CA ASP A 193 9.70 -9.44 -12.49
C ASP A 193 11.13 -9.18 -11.99
N PHE A 194 11.52 -9.83 -10.89
CA PHE A 194 12.85 -9.67 -10.32
C PHE A 194 13.90 -10.55 -11.01
N HIS A 195 15.05 -9.94 -11.28
CA HIS A 195 16.21 -10.53 -11.96
C HIS A 195 17.51 -10.40 -11.16
N GLY A 196 18.57 -11.02 -11.69
CA GLY A 196 19.93 -10.92 -11.19
C GLY A 196 20.99 -11.16 -12.27
N GLY A 197 22.21 -10.70 -11.99
CA GLY A 197 23.34 -10.68 -12.92
C GLY A 197 23.84 -9.27 -13.19
N ALA A 198 23.02 -8.26 -12.93
CA ALA A 198 23.40 -6.86 -12.96
C ALA A 198 22.86 -6.09 -11.73
N ARG A 199 23.12 -4.78 -11.69
CA ARG A 199 22.50 -3.87 -10.71
C ARG A 199 21.82 -2.73 -11.46
N MET A 200 20.53 -2.88 -11.75
CA MET A 200 19.76 -1.97 -12.61
C MET A 200 18.28 -1.93 -12.22
N ILE A 201 17.55 -0.88 -12.59
CA ILE A 201 16.08 -0.91 -12.71
C ILE A 201 15.74 -0.63 -14.17
N LEU A 202 15.05 -1.58 -14.79
CA LEU A 202 14.73 -1.55 -16.20
C LEU A 202 13.23 -1.33 -16.38
N TYR A 203 12.87 -0.58 -17.41
CA TYR A 203 11.49 -0.36 -17.81
C TYR A 203 11.36 -0.36 -19.34
N PRO A 204 10.13 -0.41 -19.89
CA PRO A 204 9.90 -0.48 -21.32
C PRO A 204 10.54 0.70 -22.11
N TRP A 205 10.78 0.56 -23.41
CA TRP A 205 10.59 -0.64 -24.22
C TRP A 205 11.78 -1.59 -24.16
N SER A 206 11.58 -2.82 -24.64
CA SER A 206 12.63 -3.83 -24.73
C SER A 206 13.22 -4.01 -26.15
N SER A 207 12.51 -3.63 -27.24
CA SER A 207 13.06 -3.71 -28.61
C SER A 207 12.41 -2.84 -29.72
N THR A 208 11.79 -3.45 -30.75
CA THR A 208 11.71 -3.10 -32.20
C THR A 208 11.10 -1.78 -32.64
N HIS A 209 10.82 -0.92 -31.69
CA HIS A 209 10.08 0.31 -31.88
C HIS A 209 10.91 1.38 -32.60
N ALA A 210 10.23 2.44 -33.02
CA ALA A 210 10.89 3.68 -33.40
C ALA A 210 11.85 4.12 -32.29
N ASP A 211 13.03 4.63 -32.67
CA ASP A 211 14.01 5.17 -31.72
C ASP A 211 13.54 6.54 -31.18
N VAL A 212 12.41 6.52 -30.45
CA VAL A 212 11.88 7.68 -29.73
C VAL A 212 12.84 8.00 -28.60
N LYS A 213 13.23 9.28 -28.56
CA LYS A 213 14.17 9.80 -27.59
C LYS A 213 13.50 10.73 -26.61
N ALA A 214 13.82 10.57 -25.35
CA ALA A 214 13.40 11.47 -24.29
C ALA A 214 14.59 11.81 -23.40
N LYS A 215 14.52 12.96 -22.73
CA LYS A 215 15.55 13.41 -21.80
C LYS A 215 15.04 13.39 -20.37
N SER A 216 15.91 13.00 -19.45
CA SER A 216 15.68 13.18 -18.03
C SER A 216 15.27 14.63 -17.74
N PRO A 217 14.20 14.87 -16.97
CA PRO A 217 13.82 16.20 -16.53
C PRO A 217 14.80 16.78 -15.48
N PHE A 218 15.80 16.00 -15.03
CA PHE A 218 16.75 16.40 -14.00
C PHE A 218 18.18 16.63 -14.51
N SER A 219 18.63 15.93 -15.56
CA SER A 219 20.05 15.90 -15.95
C SER A 219 20.35 16.07 -17.45
N GLU A 220 19.33 16.28 -18.28
CA GLU A 220 19.43 16.29 -19.75
C GLU A 220 19.91 14.95 -20.37
N LYS A 221 20.13 13.90 -19.58
CA LYS A 221 20.52 12.57 -20.09
C LYS A 221 19.45 12.04 -21.04
N GLU A 222 19.85 11.66 -22.25
CA GLU A 222 18.97 11.09 -23.27
C GLU A 222 18.80 9.58 -23.08
N TYR A 223 17.57 9.11 -23.31
CA TYR A 223 17.15 7.72 -23.33
C TYR A 223 16.57 7.38 -24.70
N THR A 224 16.91 6.21 -25.22
CA THR A 224 16.42 5.66 -26.50
C THR A 224 15.29 4.67 -26.27
N TYR A 225 14.43 4.46 -27.26
CA TYR A 225 13.22 3.62 -27.15
C TYR A 225 12.35 4.03 -25.96
N ALA A 226 12.20 5.34 -25.76
CA ALA A 226 11.41 5.88 -24.66
C ALA A 226 9.90 5.60 -24.89
N PRO A 227 9.19 5.05 -23.88
CA PRO A 227 7.75 4.79 -23.97
C PRO A 227 6.95 6.09 -23.83
N PRO A 228 5.67 6.12 -24.26
CA PRO A 228 4.85 7.33 -24.14
C PRO A 228 4.81 7.88 -22.71
N ASP A 229 4.80 6.99 -21.72
CA ASP A 229 4.81 7.31 -20.28
C ASP A 229 6.22 7.49 -19.68
N PHE A 230 7.21 7.82 -20.50
CA PHE A 230 8.62 7.90 -20.11
C PHE A 230 8.86 8.66 -18.81
N TYR A 231 8.24 9.83 -18.63
CA TYR A 231 8.48 10.64 -17.45
C TYR A 231 8.01 9.95 -16.17
N PHE A 232 6.85 9.28 -16.20
CA PHE A 232 6.36 8.55 -15.03
C PHE A 232 7.31 7.39 -14.69
N TYR A 233 7.68 6.58 -15.69
CA TYR A 233 8.66 5.51 -15.55
C TYR A 233 9.99 5.96 -14.98
N HIS A 234 10.54 7.01 -15.56
CA HIS A 234 11.85 7.49 -15.20
C HIS A 234 11.88 8.03 -13.76
N VAL A 235 10.91 8.88 -13.39
CA VAL A 235 10.88 9.49 -12.06
C VAL A 235 10.50 8.50 -10.97
N ALA A 236 9.51 7.63 -11.22
CA ALA A 236 9.16 6.55 -10.29
C ALA A 236 10.35 5.62 -10.02
N SER A 237 11.09 5.24 -11.07
CA SER A 237 12.24 4.35 -10.93
C SER A 237 13.42 5.00 -10.22
N LEU A 238 13.69 6.29 -10.47
CA LEU A 238 14.73 7.04 -9.73
C LEU A 238 14.40 7.16 -8.24
N ARG A 239 13.15 7.54 -7.91
CA ARG A 239 12.71 7.63 -6.51
C ARG A 239 12.76 6.25 -5.83
N LEU A 240 12.35 5.19 -6.53
CA LEU A 240 12.47 3.82 -6.05
C LEU A 240 13.94 3.46 -5.75
N GLY A 241 14.85 3.74 -6.68
CA GLY A 241 16.28 3.46 -6.51
C GLY A 241 16.89 4.19 -5.31
N GLU A 242 16.51 5.46 -5.08
CA GLU A 242 16.90 6.21 -3.89
C GLU A 242 16.36 5.58 -2.59
N TYR A 243 15.10 5.13 -2.60
CA TYR A 243 14.45 4.56 -1.43
C TYR A 243 14.97 3.17 -1.06
N MET A 244 15.24 2.29 -2.03
CA MET A 244 15.75 0.94 -1.80
C MET A 244 17.07 0.96 -1.02
N GLY A 245 17.93 1.94 -1.28
CA GLY A 245 19.26 2.07 -0.69
C GLY A 245 20.36 1.53 -1.60
N THR A 246 21.55 1.30 -1.01
CA THR A 246 22.78 1.10 -1.78
C THR A 246 23.53 -0.19 -1.42
N TYR A 247 22.87 -1.19 -0.83
CA TYR A 247 23.53 -2.44 -0.44
C TYR A 247 24.04 -3.21 -1.68
N GLY A 248 23.17 -3.39 -2.68
CA GLY A 248 23.55 -3.97 -3.98
C GLY A 248 24.35 -3.02 -4.87
N GLY A 249 24.59 -1.78 -4.41
CA GLY A 249 25.09 -0.66 -5.19
C GLY A 249 24.01 0.39 -5.44
N ALA A 250 24.43 1.65 -5.60
CA ALA A 250 23.52 2.76 -5.84
C ALA A 250 22.77 2.61 -7.17
N LEU A 251 21.47 2.88 -7.14
CA LEU A 251 20.61 2.95 -8.31
C LEU A 251 20.36 4.43 -8.64
N ASN A 252 20.69 4.85 -9.85
CA ASN A 252 20.59 6.21 -10.34
C ASN A 252 20.46 6.21 -11.87
N GLU A 253 20.48 7.38 -12.50
CA GLU A 253 20.31 7.49 -13.95
C GLU A 253 21.29 6.65 -14.78
N HIS A 254 22.47 6.27 -14.28
CA HIS A 254 23.42 5.43 -15.01
C HIS A 254 22.99 3.97 -15.15
N ASN A 255 22.16 3.46 -14.24
CA ASN A 255 21.69 2.08 -14.22
C ASN A 255 20.16 1.99 -14.04
N ILE A 256 19.44 3.09 -14.27
CA ILE A 256 17.99 3.14 -14.35
C ILE A 256 17.61 3.69 -15.72
N GLY A 257 16.77 2.96 -16.46
CA GLY A 257 16.36 3.39 -17.80
C GLY A 257 15.61 2.36 -18.62
N THR A 258 15.30 2.73 -19.86
CA THR A 258 14.80 1.79 -20.87
C THR A 258 15.77 0.62 -21.07
N ILE A 259 15.25 -0.58 -21.34
CA ILE A 259 16.06 -1.81 -21.42
C ILE A 259 17.24 -1.68 -22.41
N PRO A 260 17.05 -1.25 -23.69
CA PRO A 260 18.17 -1.10 -24.63
C PRO A 260 19.22 -0.09 -24.19
N THR A 261 18.79 1.04 -23.61
CA THR A 261 19.71 2.12 -23.18
C THR A 261 20.56 1.67 -22.00
N THR A 262 19.99 0.89 -21.08
CA THR A 262 20.62 0.57 -19.79
C THR A 262 21.38 -0.75 -19.83
N VAL A 263 20.79 -1.80 -20.41
CA VAL A 263 21.43 -3.12 -20.51
C VAL A 263 22.39 -3.18 -21.70
N GLY A 264 22.16 -2.37 -22.74
CA GLY A 264 23.01 -2.28 -23.93
C GLY A 264 22.64 -3.26 -25.04
N TYR A 265 21.50 -3.94 -24.95
CA TYR A 265 20.98 -4.81 -26.01
C TYR A 265 19.44 -4.86 -25.99
N ARG A 266 18.84 -5.34 -27.09
CA ARG A 266 17.39 -5.50 -27.25
C ARG A 266 16.91 -6.84 -26.69
N ALA A 267 15.80 -6.86 -25.96
CA ALA A 267 15.25 -8.04 -25.33
C ALA A 267 13.78 -8.28 -25.80
N PRO A 268 13.57 -8.80 -27.02
CA PRO A 268 12.22 -9.14 -27.50
C PRO A 268 11.59 -10.25 -26.66
N GLY A 269 10.27 -10.25 -26.52
CA GLY A 269 9.50 -11.26 -25.78
C GLY A 269 9.60 -11.16 -24.26
N CYS A 270 9.89 -9.96 -23.72
CA CYS A 270 9.99 -9.74 -22.29
C CYS A 270 8.67 -9.38 -21.62
N LEU A 271 8.48 -9.85 -20.38
CA LEU A 271 7.29 -9.62 -19.57
C LEU A 271 7.01 -8.12 -19.33
N THR A 272 8.05 -7.33 -19.09
CA THR A 272 7.96 -5.89 -18.81
C THR A 272 7.22 -5.11 -19.89
N ALA A 273 7.58 -5.36 -21.15
CA ALA A 273 7.04 -4.62 -22.29
C ALA A 273 5.62 -5.11 -22.60
N TRP A 274 5.40 -6.44 -22.53
CA TRP A 274 4.09 -7.05 -22.68
C TRP A 274 3.07 -6.52 -21.66
N GLY A 275 3.38 -6.57 -20.36
CA GLY A 275 2.46 -6.12 -19.30
C GLY A 275 2.13 -4.63 -19.37
N TYR A 276 3.01 -3.83 -19.96
CA TYR A 276 2.81 -2.41 -20.20
C TYR A 276 1.97 -2.11 -21.45
N GLY A 277 2.35 -2.67 -22.61
CA GLY A 277 1.87 -2.22 -23.93
C GLY A 277 0.90 -3.16 -24.67
N ALA A 278 0.69 -4.39 -24.21
CA ALA A 278 -0.02 -5.40 -25.01
C ALA A 278 -1.55 -5.27 -25.05
N ASN A 279 -2.13 -4.27 -24.37
CA ASN A 279 -3.56 -3.96 -24.50
C ASN A 279 -3.79 -3.06 -25.72
N VAL A 280 -3.65 -3.61 -26.93
CA VAL A 280 -3.67 -2.87 -28.20
C VAL A 280 -4.98 -2.09 -28.45
N ASN A 281 -6.09 -2.47 -27.81
CA ASN A 281 -7.31 -1.65 -27.79
C ASN A 281 -7.11 -0.27 -27.13
N ASN A 282 -6.23 -0.19 -26.12
CA ASN A 282 -5.87 1.03 -25.40
C ASN A 282 -4.53 1.63 -25.88
N SER A 283 -3.68 0.83 -26.52
CA SER A 283 -2.37 1.21 -27.06
C SER A 283 -2.23 0.77 -28.53
N PRO A 284 -3.02 1.34 -29.46
CA PRO A 284 -3.12 0.86 -30.85
C PRO A 284 -1.86 1.04 -31.69
N ALA A 285 -0.87 1.84 -31.23
CA ALA A 285 0.41 1.92 -31.91
C ALA A 285 1.27 0.67 -31.69
N GLU A 286 0.93 -0.17 -30.71
CA GLU A 286 1.70 -1.37 -30.37
C GLU A 286 1.16 -2.65 -31.06
N ASP A 287 0.09 -2.52 -31.85
CA ASP A 287 -0.57 -3.61 -32.59
C ASP A 287 0.40 -4.41 -33.48
N GLU A 288 1.39 -3.73 -34.09
CA GLU A 288 2.39 -4.42 -34.94
C GLU A 288 3.40 -5.29 -34.17
N PHE A 289 3.40 -5.22 -32.83
CA PHE A 289 4.34 -5.92 -31.95
C PHE A 289 3.69 -7.01 -31.12
N VAL A 290 2.38 -7.22 -31.25
CA VAL A 290 1.58 -8.16 -30.46
C VAL A 290 0.79 -9.05 -31.42
N ASP A 291 0.88 -10.38 -31.28
CA ASP A 291 0.12 -11.34 -32.07
C ASP A 291 -1.32 -11.51 -31.51
N ASP A 292 -2.05 -10.39 -31.35
CA ASP A 292 -3.39 -10.36 -30.77
C ASP A 292 -4.43 -11.10 -31.64
N GLU A 293 -4.18 -11.29 -32.93
CA GLU A 293 -5.06 -12.11 -33.78
C GLU A 293 -4.96 -13.61 -33.48
N VAL A 294 -3.93 -14.04 -32.75
CA VAL A 294 -3.73 -15.42 -32.31
C VAL A 294 -4.22 -15.61 -30.87
N PHE A 295 -3.85 -14.70 -29.97
CA PHE A 295 -4.09 -14.84 -28.53
C PHE A 295 -5.22 -13.95 -27.98
N GLY A 296 -5.72 -13.02 -28.77
CA GLY A 296 -6.66 -11.98 -28.35
C GLY A 296 -5.95 -10.79 -27.69
N ASN A 297 -6.68 -9.70 -27.51
CA ASN A 297 -6.20 -8.53 -26.78
C ASN A 297 -5.98 -8.85 -25.29
N TYR A 298 -4.90 -8.32 -24.71
CA TYR A 298 -4.58 -8.49 -23.29
C TYR A 298 -5.19 -7.35 -22.46
N GLU A 299 -6.48 -7.47 -22.11
CA GLU A 299 -7.23 -6.43 -21.39
C GLU A 299 -6.61 -6.07 -20.03
N GLY A 300 -5.95 -7.02 -19.35
CA GLY A 300 -5.27 -6.79 -18.08
C GLY A 300 -4.03 -5.90 -18.15
N CYS A 301 -3.41 -5.80 -19.33
CA CYS A 301 -2.22 -4.98 -19.56
C CYS A 301 -2.52 -3.46 -19.51
N GLY A 302 -1.47 -2.64 -19.55
CA GLY A 302 -1.52 -1.22 -19.14
C GLY A 302 -0.95 -1.01 -17.73
N ILE A 303 -0.11 -1.95 -17.29
CA ILE A 303 0.44 -2.03 -15.94
C ILE A 303 1.73 -1.23 -15.87
N PHE A 304 1.95 -0.54 -14.75
CA PHE A 304 3.27 0.00 -14.44
C PHE A 304 4.23 -1.14 -14.07
N TRP A 305 4.90 -1.70 -15.08
CA TRP A 305 5.82 -2.82 -14.90
C TRP A 305 7.28 -2.40 -14.93
N VAL A 306 8.05 -2.74 -13.88
CA VAL A 306 9.50 -2.53 -13.84
C VAL A 306 10.26 -3.82 -13.51
N THR A 307 11.48 -3.93 -14.00
CA THR A 307 12.32 -5.13 -13.92
C THR A 307 13.62 -4.81 -13.19
N PRO A 308 13.70 -5.05 -11.88
CA PRO A 308 14.91 -4.82 -11.10
C PRO A 308 15.90 -5.97 -11.27
N GLU A 309 17.11 -5.62 -11.70
CA GLU A 309 18.32 -6.45 -11.60
C GLU A 309 18.92 -6.22 -10.22
N MET A 310 18.66 -7.13 -9.29
CA MET A 310 18.91 -6.87 -7.86
C MET A 310 20.38 -6.95 -7.48
N SER A 311 21.11 -7.92 -8.03
CA SER A 311 22.45 -8.30 -7.61
C SER A 311 23.34 -8.68 -8.79
N THR A 312 24.62 -8.31 -8.76
CA THR A 312 25.57 -8.69 -9.82
C THR A 312 25.90 -10.18 -9.83
N THR A 313 25.82 -10.84 -8.67
CA THR A 313 25.81 -12.30 -8.57
C THR A 313 24.37 -12.78 -8.63
N LYS A 314 24.04 -13.64 -9.59
CA LYS A 314 22.67 -14.13 -9.79
C LYS A 314 22.11 -14.88 -8.57
N ASP A 315 22.91 -15.79 -8.03
CA ASP A 315 22.61 -16.52 -6.81
C ASP A 315 23.65 -16.20 -5.72
N PRO A 316 23.50 -15.09 -4.98
CA PRO A 316 24.47 -14.71 -3.97
C PRO A 316 24.50 -15.70 -2.78
N PRO A 317 25.62 -15.78 -2.05
CA PRO A 317 25.69 -16.59 -0.84
C PRO A 317 24.75 -16.07 0.25
N GLU A 318 24.23 -16.97 1.09
CA GLU A 318 23.20 -16.71 2.11
C GLU A 318 23.49 -15.47 2.99
N TRP A 319 24.73 -15.28 3.43
CA TRP A 319 25.13 -14.14 4.27
C TRP A 319 24.90 -12.77 3.62
N GLN A 320 24.70 -12.68 2.30
CA GLN A 320 24.38 -11.42 1.61
C GLN A 320 22.88 -11.06 1.63
N PHE A 321 21.99 -12.00 1.97
CA PHE A 321 20.56 -11.74 2.01
C PHE A 321 20.19 -10.81 3.17
N GLY A 322 20.83 -10.96 4.32
CA GLY A 322 20.68 -10.06 5.48
C GLY A 322 19.31 -10.16 6.16
N ASP A 323 18.75 -9.01 6.51
CA ASP A 323 17.51 -8.84 7.28
C ASP A 323 16.64 -7.67 6.72
N GLU A 324 15.66 -7.14 7.47
CA GLU A 324 14.76 -6.08 6.97
C GLU A 324 15.42 -4.70 7.04
N GLU A 325 16.50 -4.58 7.82
CA GLU A 325 17.26 -3.35 7.95
C GLU A 325 18.37 -3.28 6.90
N ARG A 326 18.98 -4.42 6.54
CA ARG A 326 20.22 -4.50 5.76
C ARG A 326 20.25 -5.73 4.84
N GLY A 327 21.00 -5.65 3.74
CA GLY A 327 21.13 -6.75 2.80
C GLY A 327 20.09 -6.70 1.69
N TYR A 328 20.07 -7.72 0.83
CA TYR A 328 19.14 -7.77 -0.28
C TYR A 328 17.68 -7.92 0.16
N ILE A 329 17.40 -8.55 1.31
CA ILE A 329 16.03 -8.65 1.85
C ILE A 329 15.47 -7.26 2.15
N ALA A 330 16.26 -6.38 2.78
CA ALA A 330 15.85 -5.00 3.02
C ALA A 330 15.55 -4.23 1.73
N GLU A 331 16.33 -4.45 0.66
CA GLU A 331 16.10 -3.78 -0.63
C GLU A 331 14.84 -4.29 -1.33
N VAL A 332 14.58 -5.60 -1.34
CA VAL A 332 13.34 -6.18 -1.91
C VAL A 332 12.13 -5.71 -1.10
N LEU A 333 12.21 -5.69 0.22
CA LEU A 333 11.15 -5.19 1.09
C LEU A 333 10.81 -3.73 0.77
N ARG A 334 11.83 -2.86 0.70
CA ARG A 334 11.63 -1.44 0.33
C ARG A 334 11.04 -1.29 -1.06
N PHE A 335 11.47 -2.11 -2.01
CA PHE A 335 10.89 -2.13 -3.35
C PHE A 335 9.39 -2.43 -3.29
N VAL A 336 9.01 -3.54 -2.67
CA VAL A 336 7.61 -3.99 -2.58
C VAL A 336 6.75 -2.95 -1.88
N ILE A 337 7.23 -2.38 -0.77
CA ILE A 337 6.51 -1.34 -0.03
C ILE A 337 6.28 -0.08 -0.87
N HIS A 338 7.32 0.41 -1.55
CA HIS A 338 7.20 1.59 -2.41
C HIS A 338 6.22 1.34 -3.57
N GLN A 339 6.36 0.20 -4.25
CA GLN A 339 5.51 -0.15 -5.39
C GLN A 339 4.06 -0.44 -4.99
N THR A 340 3.84 -1.03 -3.82
CA THR A 340 2.48 -1.27 -3.28
C THR A 340 1.78 0.03 -2.91
N ASP A 341 2.49 0.98 -2.29
CA ASP A 341 1.94 2.30 -2.00
C ASP A 341 1.62 3.06 -3.29
N LEU A 342 2.54 3.05 -4.26
CA LEU A 342 2.40 3.70 -5.57
C LEU A 342 1.20 3.18 -6.37
N ALA A 343 0.59 2.03 -6.05
CA ALA A 343 -0.57 1.53 -6.76
C ALA A 343 -1.75 2.53 -6.80
N GLN A 344 -1.94 3.32 -5.75
CA GLN A 344 -3.02 4.32 -5.70
C GLN A 344 -2.72 5.45 -4.69
N PRO A 345 -2.98 6.72 -5.01
CA PRO A 345 -2.83 7.80 -4.05
C PRO A 345 -3.71 7.64 -2.81
N SER A 346 -3.25 8.15 -1.67
CA SER A 346 -4.06 8.22 -0.46
C SER A 346 -3.62 9.37 0.44
N ILE A 347 -4.50 9.81 1.33
CA ILE A 347 -4.20 10.87 2.29
C ILE A 347 -4.37 10.32 3.70
N ARG A 348 -3.34 10.51 4.53
CA ARG A 348 -3.33 10.06 5.92
C ARG A 348 -3.11 11.24 6.86
N TRP A 349 -3.84 11.23 7.96
CA TRP A 349 -3.64 12.18 9.04
C TRP A 349 -2.35 11.86 9.78
N ALA A 350 -1.51 12.87 9.95
CA ALA A 350 -0.32 12.79 10.78
C ALA A 350 -0.65 13.13 12.24
N TYR A 351 -1.48 14.16 12.45
CA TYR A 351 -1.97 14.57 13.75
C TYR A 351 -3.10 15.62 13.63
N PRO A 352 -3.89 15.86 14.69
CA PRO A 352 -3.97 15.01 15.88
C PRO A 352 -4.60 13.65 15.55
N GLU A 353 -4.67 12.74 16.52
CA GLU A 353 -5.35 11.46 16.33
C GLU A 353 -6.85 11.67 16.08
N ASN A 354 -7.46 10.82 15.26
CA ASN A 354 -8.90 10.88 15.03
C ASN A 354 -9.67 10.56 16.32
N ASN A 355 -10.79 11.26 16.56
CA ASN A 355 -11.58 11.22 17.79
C ASN A 355 -10.78 11.61 19.06
N SER A 356 -9.75 12.45 18.91
CA SER A 356 -9.00 13.00 20.03
C SER A 356 -9.64 14.27 20.59
N PHE A 357 -9.21 14.65 21.80
CA PHE A 357 -9.58 15.91 22.44
C PHE A 357 -8.43 16.91 22.26
N SER A 358 -8.74 18.13 21.85
CA SER A 358 -7.81 19.25 21.70
C SER A 358 -8.32 20.50 22.41
N GLY A 359 -7.41 21.42 22.76
CA GLY A 359 -7.80 22.78 23.14
C GLY A 359 -8.17 23.62 21.91
N ASN A 360 -8.44 24.91 22.13
CA ASN A 360 -8.85 25.83 21.06
C ASN A 360 -7.75 26.10 20.00
N ASP A 361 -6.49 25.84 20.33
CA ASP A 361 -5.35 25.97 19.40
C ASP A 361 -5.09 24.62 18.71
N VAL A 362 -5.84 24.33 17.64
CA VAL A 362 -5.69 23.09 16.88
C VAL A 362 -4.74 23.32 15.71
N VAL A 363 -3.73 22.46 15.57
CA VAL A 363 -2.92 22.34 14.35
C VAL A 363 -3.13 20.95 13.78
N VAL A 364 -3.42 20.89 12.48
CA VAL A 364 -3.72 19.64 11.78
C VAL A 364 -2.61 19.37 10.79
N GLY A 365 -2.07 18.15 10.83
CA GLY A 365 -1.07 17.64 9.92
C GLY A 365 -1.61 16.50 9.06
N TRP A 366 -1.34 16.52 7.76
CA TRP A 366 -1.68 15.42 6.85
C TRP A 366 -0.57 15.15 5.83
N GLN A 367 -0.59 13.96 5.26
CA GLN A 367 0.44 13.44 4.36
C GLN A 367 -0.22 12.80 3.13
N VAL A 368 0.36 13.04 1.95
CA VAL A 368 -0.11 12.47 0.68
C VAL A 368 0.84 11.34 0.26
N TYR A 369 0.29 10.15 0.05
CA TYR A 369 0.98 8.92 -0.31
C TYR A 369 0.62 8.50 -1.75
N GLY A 370 1.27 7.46 -2.27
CA GLY A 370 0.91 6.76 -3.51
C GLY A 370 1.03 7.58 -4.80
N SER A 371 1.81 8.66 -4.79
CA SER A 371 2.02 9.57 -5.92
C SER A 371 3.48 10.00 -6.04
N LEU A 372 3.86 10.56 -7.20
CA LEU A 372 5.19 11.12 -7.44
C LEU A 372 5.23 12.61 -7.10
N VAL A 373 4.14 13.32 -7.32
CA VAL A 373 4.01 14.76 -7.04
C VAL A 373 2.62 15.13 -6.56
N VAL A 374 2.54 16.07 -5.61
CA VAL A 374 1.29 16.73 -5.21
C VAL A 374 1.18 18.06 -5.93
N ASP A 375 0.22 18.18 -6.85
CA ASP A 375 -0.03 19.42 -7.57
C ASP A 375 -0.79 20.42 -6.71
N GLU A 376 -1.76 19.94 -5.94
CA GLU A 376 -2.55 20.75 -5.02
C GLU A 376 -2.90 19.90 -3.79
N THR A 377 -2.88 20.49 -2.60
CA THR A 377 -3.55 19.92 -1.42
C THR A 377 -4.14 21.01 -0.55
N TYR A 378 -5.22 20.70 0.16
CA TYR A 378 -5.90 21.67 1.02
C TYR A 378 -6.77 20.95 2.04
N LEU A 379 -7.08 21.66 3.12
CA LEU A 379 -7.98 21.21 4.16
C LEU A 379 -9.38 21.79 3.96
N GLN A 380 -10.40 21.02 4.27
CA GLN A 380 -11.75 21.52 4.54
C GLN A 380 -12.14 21.10 5.95
N TYR A 381 -12.66 22.02 6.73
CA TYR A 381 -13.15 21.74 8.07
C TYR A 381 -14.53 22.37 8.30
N SER A 382 -15.28 21.78 9.21
CA SER A 382 -16.67 22.13 9.50
C SER A 382 -16.95 21.90 10.98
N PHE A 383 -17.90 22.66 11.54
CA PHE A 383 -18.38 22.49 12.92
C PHE A 383 -19.70 21.70 12.95
N SER A 384 -20.14 21.24 11.79
CA SER A 384 -21.34 20.44 11.58
C SER A 384 -20.98 19.13 10.86
N PRO A 385 -21.47 17.96 11.30
CA PRO A 385 -21.09 16.68 10.70
C PRO A 385 -21.51 16.52 9.22
N ASP A 386 -22.45 17.35 8.75
CA ASP A 386 -22.92 17.38 7.36
C ASP A 386 -22.15 18.34 6.46
N PHE A 387 -21.11 19.00 6.98
CA PHE A 387 -20.30 19.99 6.25
C PHE A 387 -21.11 21.20 5.72
N SER A 388 -22.28 21.50 6.30
CA SER A 388 -23.13 22.62 5.88
C SER A 388 -22.50 24.01 6.13
N ASP A 389 -21.58 24.09 7.09
CA ASP A 389 -20.82 25.30 7.46
C ASP A 389 -19.33 25.22 7.06
N ALA A 390 -18.99 24.34 6.12
CA ALA A 390 -17.61 24.04 5.78
C ALA A 390 -16.80 25.26 5.34
N VAL A 391 -15.59 25.36 5.87
CA VAL A 391 -14.55 26.32 5.52
C VAL A 391 -13.45 25.57 4.77
N THR A 392 -13.06 26.10 3.61
CA THR A 392 -11.91 25.61 2.85
C THR A 392 -10.67 26.43 3.21
N GLY A 393 -9.61 25.74 3.60
CA GLY A 393 -8.30 26.30 3.87
C GLY A 393 -7.60 26.81 2.61
N PRO A 394 -6.38 27.36 2.74
CA PRO A 394 -5.55 27.72 1.60
C PRO A 394 -5.24 26.50 0.72
N ILE A 395 -5.07 26.75 -0.58
CA ILE A 395 -4.56 25.75 -1.50
C ILE A 395 -3.03 25.79 -1.44
N HIS A 396 -2.43 24.64 -1.13
CA HIS A 396 -1.00 24.39 -1.22
C HIS A 396 -0.67 23.80 -2.59
N ASP A 397 0.09 24.51 -3.42
CA ASP A 397 0.43 24.11 -4.80
C ASP A 397 1.90 24.33 -5.16
N GLU A 398 2.78 24.29 -4.17
CA GLU A 398 4.22 24.59 -4.26
C GLU A 398 4.96 23.68 -5.26
N TYR A 399 4.43 22.50 -5.55
CA TYR A 399 5.01 21.52 -6.47
C TYR A 399 4.23 21.35 -7.77
N ARG A 400 3.18 22.15 -8.01
CA ARG A 400 2.37 22.08 -9.23
C ARG A 400 3.22 22.09 -10.49
N GLY A 401 3.02 21.09 -11.35
CA GLY A 401 3.76 20.94 -12.61
C GLY A 401 5.23 20.53 -12.45
N SER A 402 5.69 20.26 -11.23
CA SER A 402 6.96 19.58 -11.00
C SER A 402 6.80 18.09 -11.31
N TYR A 403 7.91 17.40 -11.56
CA TYR A 403 7.89 15.94 -11.70
C TYR A 403 7.91 15.23 -10.34
N ARG A 404 8.39 15.88 -9.27
CA ARG A 404 8.52 15.26 -7.96
C ARG A 404 8.30 16.30 -6.86
N GLY A 405 7.61 15.94 -5.79
CA GLY A 405 7.57 16.74 -4.56
C GLY A 405 6.22 16.74 -3.84
N GLY A 406 6.21 17.19 -2.59
CA GLY A 406 4.98 17.36 -1.80
C GLY A 406 4.39 16.07 -1.23
N THR A 407 5.05 14.94 -1.43
CA THR A 407 4.56 13.62 -0.98
C THR A 407 5.21 13.20 0.35
N TYR A 408 4.61 12.23 1.03
CA TYR A 408 5.22 11.58 2.19
C TYR A 408 6.63 11.04 1.89
N TRP A 409 6.83 10.54 0.67
CA TRP A 409 8.12 10.02 0.20
C TRP A 409 9.20 11.09 0.05
N ASP A 410 8.83 12.37 0.05
CA ASP A 410 9.75 13.50 0.13
C ASP A 410 9.97 14.00 1.56
N GLY A 411 9.40 13.32 2.57
CA GLY A 411 9.43 13.71 3.97
C GLY A 411 8.51 14.89 4.30
N ILE A 412 7.47 15.12 3.49
CA ILE A 412 6.54 16.24 3.65
C ILE A 412 5.33 15.82 4.49
N THR A 413 5.05 16.64 5.51
CA THR A 413 3.76 16.71 6.22
C THR A 413 3.22 18.13 5.98
N TRP A 414 2.02 18.24 5.44
CA TRP A 414 1.29 19.49 5.27
C TRP A 414 0.62 19.85 6.59
N GLU A 415 0.67 21.12 6.99
CA GLU A 415 0.24 21.55 8.32
C GLU A 415 -0.54 22.86 8.25
N GLU A 416 -1.70 22.91 8.91
CA GLU A 416 -2.50 24.12 9.01
C GLU A 416 -3.04 24.33 10.45
N PRO A 417 -2.90 25.54 11.02
CA PRO A 417 -3.63 25.91 12.23
C PRO A 417 -5.10 26.18 11.89
N LEU A 418 -6.02 25.66 12.71
CA LEU A 418 -7.44 25.94 12.57
C LEU A 418 -7.83 27.18 13.37
N THR A 419 -8.78 27.94 12.85
CA THR A 419 -9.46 28.99 13.60
C THR A 419 -10.76 28.44 14.15
N ILE A 420 -10.78 28.16 15.46
CA ILE A 420 -11.96 27.60 16.13
C ILE A 420 -12.78 28.74 16.75
N PRO A 421 -14.07 28.93 16.37
CA PRO A 421 -14.98 29.85 17.03
C PRO A 421 -15.18 29.50 18.51
N GLU A 422 -15.50 30.51 19.31
CA GLU A 422 -15.86 30.31 20.72
C GLU A 422 -17.15 29.49 20.82
N GLY A 423 -17.21 28.56 21.77
CA GLY A 423 -18.38 27.71 21.97
C GLY A 423 -18.54 26.58 20.94
N VAL A 424 -17.48 26.15 20.26
CA VAL A 424 -17.50 24.93 19.43
C VAL A 424 -17.05 23.72 20.26
N THR A 425 -17.77 22.61 20.14
CA THR A 425 -17.42 21.33 20.79
C THR A 425 -16.73 20.37 19.85
N ASP A 426 -17.03 20.41 18.56
CA ASP A 426 -16.60 19.40 17.58
C ASP A 426 -16.12 20.05 16.28
N VAL A 427 -15.11 19.45 15.66
CA VAL A 427 -14.58 19.84 14.35
C VAL A 427 -14.45 18.59 13.48
N TYR A 428 -14.99 18.65 12.28
CA TYR A 428 -14.94 17.61 11.27
C TYR A 428 -14.06 18.05 10.12
N LEU A 429 -13.14 17.21 9.66
CA LEU A 429 -12.12 17.58 8.68
C LEU A 429 -11.95 16.55 7.56
N ARG A 430 -11.66 17.05 6.37
CA ARG A 430 -11.25 16.30 5.18
C ARG A 430 -10.09 17.03 4.53
N ALA A 431 -9.00 16.31 4.27
CA ALA A 431 -7.92 16.80 3.42
C ALA A 431 -8.12 16.27 2.00
N TYR A 432 -7.77 17.10 1.02
CA TYR A 432 -7.89 16.79 -0.40
C TYR A 432 -6.54 16.94 -1.10
N ALA A 433 -6.31 16.16 -2.17
CA ALA A 433 -5.12 16.28 -2.98
C ALA A 433 -5.39 16.02 -4.47
N LYS A 434 -4.76 16.81 -5.34
CA LYS A 434 -4.58 16.54 -6.76
C LYS A 434 -3.11 16.16 -6.98
N VAL A 435 -2.87 15.11 -7.76
CA VAL A 435 -1.54 14.50 -7.89
C VAL A 435 -1.20 14.17 -9.33
N ASP A 436 0.09 14.04 -9.59
CA ASP A 436 0.65 13.44 -10.81
C ASP A 436 0.23 14.11 -12.14
N GLY A 437 -0.25 15.36 -12.12
CA GLY A 437 -0.77 16.08 -13.29
C GLY A 437 0.26 16.31 -14.39
N ALA A 438 1.56 16.39 -14.05
CA ALA A 438 2.64 16.47 -15.03
C ALA A 438 2.71 15.22 -15.94
N TYR A 439 2.21 14.08 -15.48
CA TYR A 439 2.29 12.80 -16.17
C TYR A 439 1.11 12.54 -17.12
N ALA A 440 0.12 13.44 -17.16
CA ALA A 440 -0.93 13.41 -18.18
C ALA A 440 -0.37 13.62 -19.60
N GLN A 441 0.81 14.24 -19.70
CA GLN A 441 1.49 14.49 -20.97
C GLN A 441 2.35 13.29 -21.35
N ILE A 442 2.14 12.75 -22.54
CA ILE A 442 3.00 11.70 -23.11
C ILE A 442 4.00 12.27 -24.11
N ILE A 443 5.11 11.57 -24.28
CA ILE A 443 6.11 11.91 -25.30
C ILE A 443 5.68 11.40 -26.68
N SER A 444 6.12 12.08 -27.73
CA SER A 444 5.90 11.67 -29.13
C SER A 444 4.47 11.22 -29.47
N PRO A 445 3.45 12.06 -29.25
CA PRO A 445 2.06 11.66 -29.51
C PRO A 445 1.76 11.38 -30.99
N ASP A 446 2.60 11.87 -31.91
CA ASP A 446 2.52 11.51 -33.33
C ASP A 446 2.87 10.03 -33.60
N VAL A 447 3.53 9.35 -32.65
CA VAL A 447 3.89 7.93 -32.70
C VAL A 447 2.88 7.11 -31.89
N TYR A 448 2.69 7.47 -30.62
CA TYR A 448 1.94 6.65 -29.66
C TYR A 448 0.46 7.03 -29.50
N GLY A 449 0.01 8.10 -30.17
CA GLY A 449 -1.30 8.70 -29.91
C GLY A 449 -1.27 9.70 -28.74
N PRO A 450 -2.43 10.21 -28.28
CA PRO A 450 -2.46 11.32 -27.31
C PRO A 450 -2.65 10.91 -25.85
N THR A 451 -2.82 9.61 -25.56
CA THR A 451 -3.21 9.12 -24.23
C THR A 451 -2.12 8.26 -23.60
N SER A 452 -2.02 8.31 -22.27
CA SER A 452 -1.19 7.39 -21.48
C SER A 452 -1.60 5.94 -21.66
N TYR A 453 -0.63 5.03 -21.71
CA TYR A 453 -0.90 3.59 -21.71
C TYR A 453 -1.11 3.09 -20.27
N LEU A 454 -0.49 3.75 -19.28
CA LEU A 454 -0.57 3.37 -17.88
C LEU A 454 -1.97 3.62 -17.29
N ARG A 455 -2.59 2.54 -16.81
CA ARG A 455 -3.81 2.56 -15.99
C ARG A 455 -3.70 3.52 -14.82
N ILE A 456 -2.59 3.47 -14.09
CA ILE A 456 -2.38 4.32 -12.91
C ILE A 456 -2.29 5.81 -13.22
N VAL A 457 -1.79 6.20 -14.40
CA VAL A 457 -1.70 7.60 -14.80
C VAL A 457 -3.08 8.09 -15.22
N LYS A 458 -3.81 7.31 -16.02
CA LYS A 458 -5.19 7.61 -16.41
C LYS A 458 -6.10 7.76 -15.19
N GLU A 459 -6.01 6.85 -14.21
CA GLU A 459 -6.76 6.91 -12.94
C GLU A 459 -6.56 8.24 -12.20
N ARG A 460 -5.37 8.85 -12.28
CA ARG A 460 -5.03 10.07 -11.52
C ARG A 460 -5.26 11.37 -12.28
N THR A 461 -5.31 11.31 -13.61
CA THR A 461 -5.17 12.50 -14.45
C THR A 461 -6.29 12.71 -15.47
N ASP A 462 -7.21 11.75 -15.61
CA ASP A 462 -8.34 11.82 -16.53
C ASP A 462 -9.65 11.47 -15.79
N ASP A 463 -10.51 12.46 -15.52
CA ASP A 463 -11.81 12.26 -14.85
C ASP A 463 -12.85 11.54 -15.72
N THR A 464 -12.58 11.38 -17.01
CA THR A 464 -13.43 10.62 -17.93
C THR A 464 -13.02 9.16 -18.05
N TYR A 465 -11.86 8.79 -17.48
CA TYR A 465 -11.35 7.43 -17.54
C TYR A 465 -12.28 6.45 -16.82
N LEU A 466 -12.62 5.38 -17.54
CA LEU A 466 -13.35 4.25 -16.99
C LEU A 466 -12.85 2.98 -17.66
N GLU A 467 -12.36 2.07 -16.83
CA GLU A 467 -12.02 0.71 -17.22
C GLU A 467 -12.88 -0.24 -16.39
N VAL A 468 -13.51 -1.19 -17.06
CA VAL A 468 -14.38 -2.20 -16.45
C VAL A 468 -13.84 -3.57 -16.80
N MET A 469 -13.39 -4.31 -15.80
CA MET A 469 -12.79 -5.63 -15.96
C MET A 469 -13.61 -6.66 -15.18
N ASN A 470 -13.77 -7.85 -15.75
CA ASN A 470 -14.33 -8.98 -15.02
C ASN A 470 -13.16 -9.76 -14.42
N THR A 471 -12.75 -9.36 -13.22
CA THR A 471 -11.63 -9.99 -12.50
C THR A 471 -12.10 -11.22 -11.73
N SER A 472 -11.15 -11.99 -11.22
CA SER A 472 -11.40 -13.12 -10.32
C SER A 472 -12.14 -12.71 -9.04
N ASP A 473 -11.98 -11.46 -8.61
CA ASP A 473 -12.63 -10.86 -7.44
C ASP A 473 -13.99 -10.19 -7.74
N GLY A 474 -14.41 -10.18 -9.01
CA GLY A 474 -15.69 -9.67 -9.49
C GLY A 474 -15.55 -8.61 -10.56
N THR A 475 -16.61 -7.82 -10.81
CA THR A 475 -16.50 -6.70 -11.75
C THR A 475 -15.82 -5.52 -11.08
N GLU A 476 -14.58 -5.24 -11.46
CA GLU A 476 -13.81 -4.10 -10.98
C GLU A 476 -14.00 -2.87 -11.88
N TYR A 477 -14.05 -1.70 -11.26
CA TYR A 477 -14.15 -0.41 -11.92
C TYR A 477 -12.94 0.44 -11.56
N VAL A 478 -12.03 0.66 -12.50
CA VAL A 478 -10.96 1.65 -12.36
C VAL A 478 -11.46 2.95 -12.95
N ARG A 479 -11.64 3.96 -12.09
CA ARG A 479 -12.25 5.24 -12.46
C ARG A 479 -11.26 6.37 -12.27
N GLY A 480 -11.26 7.28 -13.22
CA GLY A 480 -10.62 8.58 -13.10
C GLY A 480 -11.01 9.30 -11.81
N ASN A 481 -10.02 9.68 -11.01
CA ASN A 481 -10.19 10.51 -9.83
C ASN A 481 -9.11 11.61 -9.77
N LEU A 482 -9.52 12.84 -10.07
CA LEU A 482 -8.64 14.00 -10.01
C LEU A 482 -8.43 14.54 -8.60
N ILE A 483 -9.33 14.22 -7.66
CA ILE A 483 -9.30 14.75 -6.28
C ILE A 483 -9.39 13.58 -5.29
N TRP A 484 -8.27 13.29 -4.65
CA TRP A 484 -8.15 12.29 -3.61
C TRP A 484 -8.57 12.89 -2.27
N GLU A 485 -9.24 12.11 -1.43
CA GLU A 485 -9.80 12.56 -0.15
C GLU A 485 -9.25 11.70 0.99
N SER A 486 -8.97 12.31 2.14
CA SER A 486 -8.66 11.60 3.37
C SER A 486 -9.90 10.93 3.97
N PRO A 487 -9.74 9.94 4.88
CA PRO A 487 -10.81 9.60 5.81
C PRO A 487 -11.28 10.82 6.60
N LEU A 488 -12.55 10.84 6.99
CA LEU A 488 -13.07 11.89 7.89
C LEU A 488 -12.30 11.88 9.22
N MET A 489 -11.73 13.02 9.60
CA MET A 489 -11.26 13.27 10.95
C MET A 489 -12.34 13.99 11.76
N HIS A 490 -12.46 13.63 13.02
CA HIS A 490 -13.26 14.31 14.02
C HIS A 490 -12.38 14.64 15.24
N ILE A 491 -12.42 15.89 15.69
CA ILE A 491 -11.70 16.37 16.87
C ILE A 491 -12.71 17.00 17.83
N LYS A 492 -12.66 16.62 19.10
CA LYS A 492 -13.38 17.32 20.17
C LYS A 492 -12.54 18.49 20.69
N ILE A 493 -13.14 19.67 20.78
CA ILE A 493 -12.51 20.91 21.28
C ILE A 493 -12.96 21.24 22.72
N GLY A 494 -14.23 20.95 22.99
CA GLY A 494 -14.92 21.24 24.24
C GLY A 494 -15.93 20.16 24.55
N GLY A 495 -16.62 20.24 25.68
CA GLY A 495 -17.66 19.28 26.05
C GLY A 495 -17.12 18.06 26.80
N ILE A 496 -17.83 16.94 26.69
CA ILE A 496 -17.57 15.70 27.41
C ILE A 496 -16.23 15.14 26.93
N SER A 497 -15.20 15.28 27.76
CA SER A 497 -13.85 14.78 27.50
C SER A 497 -13.63 13.38 28.08
N THR A 498 -14.45 12.99 29.06
CA THR A 498 -14.43 11.66 29.68
C THR A 498 -15.86 11.31 30.06
N PRO A 499 -16.39 10.14 29.69
CA PRO A 499 -15.80 9.08 28.85
C PRO A 499 -15.60 9.50 27.38
N LYS A 500 -14.60 8.92 26.70
CA LYS A 500 -14.47 9.03 25.23
C LYS A 500 -15.54 8.20 24.54
N GLU A 501 -16.04 8.71 23.42
CA GLU A 501 -16.99 7.99 22.57
C GLU A 501 -16.35 6.75 21.95
N GLY A 502 -17.07 5.63 21.93
CA GLY A 502 -16.62 4.38 21.32
C GLY A 502 -15.58 3.61 22.13
N TYR A 503 -15.44 3.87 23.43
CA TYR A 503 -14.49 3.15 24.30
C TYR A 503 -15.18 2.25 25.34
N LEU A 504 -14.44 1.22 25.77
CA LEU A 504 -14.77 0.40 26.93
C LEU A 504 -14.11 0.99 28.18
N TYR A 505 -14.93 1.25 29.19
CA TYR A 505 -14.50 1.64 30.53
C TYR A 505 -14.89 0.59 31.57
N LEU A 506 -13.94 0.21 32.42
CA LEU A 506 -14.15 -0.68 33.56
C LEU A 506 -13.68 0.00 34.85
N MET A 507 -14.60 0.22 35.79
CA MET A 507 -14.32 0.83 37.10
C MET A 507 -13.55 2.15 36.99
N GLY A 508 -13.94 2.99 36.03
CA GLY A 508 -13.34 4.30 35.79
C GLY A 508 -12.03 4.28 35.01
N LYS A 509 -11.57 3.11 34.54
CA LYS A 509 -10.38 2.99 33.69
C LYS A 509 -10.74 2.77 32.24
N GLU A 510 -10.09 3.52 31.36
CA GLU A 510 -10.09 3.28 29.90
C GLU A 510 -9.39 1.94 29.63
N ILE A 511 -10.06 1.05 28.89
CA ILE A 511 -9.55 -0.29 28.59
C ILE A 511 -9.09 -0.40 27.13
N ALA A 512 -9.98 -0.08 26.19
CA ALA A 512 -9.70 -0.14 24.75
C ALA A 512 -10.82 0.58 23.96
N PRO A 513 -10.53 1.06 22.75
CA PRO A 513 -11.58 1.43 21.78
C PRO A 513 -12.40 0.19 21.38
N LEU A 514 -13.66 0.41 21.00
CA LEU A 514 -14.63 -0.62 20.62
C LEU A 514 -14.99 -0.52 19.13
N PRO A 515 -15.10 -1.67 18.42
CA PRO A 515 -15.59 -1.69 17.04
C PRO A 515 -17.04 -1.14 16.96
N GLY A 516 -17.28 -0.25 16.00
CA GLY A 516 -18.62 0.30 15.74
C GLY A 516 -19.04 1.48 16.63
N GLY A 517 -18.10 2.12 17.34
CA GLY A 517 -18.30 3.44 17.96
C GLY A 517 -19.20 3.47 19.20
N LYS A 518 -19.68 2.32 19.69
CA LYS A 518 -20.56 2.27 20.87
C LYS A 518 -19.75 2.33 22.17
N THR A 519 -20.05 3.31 23.01
CA THR A 519 -19.43 3.45 24.33
C THR A 519 -20.03 2.47 25.34
N VAL A 520 -19.19 1.80 26.13
CA VAL A 520 -19.62 0.85 27.17
C VAL A 520 -18.94 1.18 28.49
N ILE A 521 -19.73 1.40 29.54
CA ILE A 521 -19.23 1.81 30.85
C ILE A 521 -19.74 0.83 31.92
N ILE A 522 -18.81 0.13 32.56
CA ILE A 522 -19.10 -0.86 33.59
C ILE A 522 -18.46 -0.43 34.91
N GLY A 523 -19.28 -0.18 35.93
CA GLY A 523 -18.82 0.29 37.24
C GLY A 523 -18.71 1.82 37.34
N GLY A 524 -18.19 2.31 38.47
CA GLY A 524 -18.15 3.75 38.77
C GLY A 524 -17.35 4.53 37.73
N MET A 525 -17.90 5.67 37.28
CA MET A 525 -17.31 6.52 36.26
C MET A 525 -17.66 7.99 36.51
N ASN A 526 -16.72 8.89 36.21
CA ASN A 526 -16.98 10.32 36.16
C ASN A 526 -17.25 10.73 34.72
N VAL A 527 -18.26 11.58 34.53
CA VAL A 527 -18.35 12.43 33.35
C VAL A 527 -17.57 13.69 33.65
N GLU A 528 -16.58 13.99 32.81
CA GLU A 528 -15.77 15.21 32.91
C GLU A 528 -16.00 16.05 31.66
N VAL A 529 -16.19 17.35 31.85
CA VAL A 529 -16.35 18.32 30.76
C VAL A 529 -15.18 19.28 30.76
N GLN A 530 -14.60 19.46 29.58
CA GLN A 530 -13.45 20.33 29.34
C GLN A 530 -13.86 21.52 28.48
N GLY A 531 -13.34 22.69 28.82
CA GLY A 531 -13.73 23.97 28.24
C GLY A 531 -13.88 25.02 29.33
N ALA A 532 -14.08 26.28 28.92
CA ALA A 532 -14.32 27.40 29.82
C ALA A 532 -15.80 27.79 29.74
N TYR A 533 -16.56 27.47 30.79
CA TYR A 533 -18.01 27.68 30.83
C TYR A 533 -18.42 28.42 32.11
N ASP A 534 -19.55 29.11 32.08
CA ASP A 534 -20.12 29.72 33.29
C ASP A 534 -20.64 28.64 34.25
N ARG A 535 -21.19 27.55 33.68
CA ARG A 535 -21.59 26.32 34.38
C ARG A 535 -21.84 25.18 33.40
N VAL A 536 -21.93 23.96 33.93
CA VAL A 536 -22.29 22.74 33.18
C VAL A 536 -23.38 21.98 33.94
N ALA A 537 -24.48 21.67 33.27
CA ALA A 537 -25.56 20.84 33.78
C ALA A 537 -25.55 19.46 33.11
N PHE A 538 -25.51 18.40 33.90
CA PHE A 538 -25.43 17.01 33.45
C PHE A 538 -26.80 16.34 33.51
N TYR A 539 -27.19 15.67 32.43
CA TYR A 539 -28.46 14.97 32.30
C TYR A 539 -28.23 13.51 31.90
N VAL A 540 -29.20 12.66 32.21
CA VAL A 540 -29.35 11.33 31.62
C VAL A 540 -30.78 11.22 31.11
N ASP A 541 -30.94 10.97 29.81
CA ASP A 541 -32.23 10.91 29.12
C ASP A 541 -33.12 12.13 29.44
N ASP A 542 -32.57 13.32 29.23
CA ASP A 542 -33.20 14.63 29.52
C ASP A 542 -33.54 14.90 31.00
N GLU A 543 -33.21 13.99 31.93
CA GLU A 543 -33.38 14.20 33.38
C GLU A 543 -32.11 14.81 33.99
N LEU A 544 -32.24 16.01 34.57
CA LEU A 544 -31.13 16.69 35.26
C LEU A 544 -30.63 15.83 36.43
N ARG A 545 -29.32 15.55 36.44
CA ARG A 545 -28.63 14.78 37.49
C ARG A 545 -27.77 15.65 38.39
N TYR A 546 -27.07 16.62 37.82
CA TYR A 546 -26.10 17.45 38.55
C TYR A 546 -25.84 18.77 37.82
N GLU A 547 -25.49 19.83 38.54
CA GLU A 547 -25.02 21.10 37.98
C GLU A 547 -23.71 21.46 38.68
N ASP A 548 -22.70 21.80 37.88
CA ASP A 548 -21.37 22.16 38.33
C ASP A 548 -21.01 23.57 37.83
N THR A 549 -20.54 24.42 38.72
CA THR A 549 -20.16 25.81 38.41
C THR A 549 -18.65 26.03 38.51
N ASP A 550 -17.90 25.05 39.00
CA ASP A 550 -16.48 25.19 39.28
C ASP A 550 -15.67 24.20 38.42
N ALA A 551 -14.84 24.72 37.51
CA ALA A 551 -13.93 23.90 36.74
C ALA A 551 -12.89 23.21 37.66
N PRO A 552 -12.51 21.93 37.41
CA PRO A 552 -12.99 21.06 36.33
C PRO A 552 -14.41 20.53 36.59
N TYR A 553 -15.31 20.68 35.61
CA TYR A 553 -16.71 20.25 35.72
C TYR A 553 -16.81 18.74 35.72
N ARG A 554 -17.36 18.16 36.78
CA ARG A 554 -17.37 16.71 36.97
C ARG A 554 -18.65 16.21 37.62
N TRP A 555 -19.18 15.12 37.07
CA TRP A 555 -20.32 14.42 37.64
C TRP A 555 -20.05 12.92 37.73
N GLN A 556 -20.21 12.33 38.93
CA GLN A 556 -20.09 10.89 39.10
C GLN A 556 -21.40 10.18 38.76
N ILE A 557 -21.37 9.32 37.73
CA ILE A 557 -22.52 8.52 37.31
C ILE A 557 -22.91 7.57 38.45
N SER A 558 -24.21 7.46 38.74
CA SER A 558 -24.68 6.47 39.71
C SER A 558 -26.11 5.98 39.44
N ASN A 559 -26.35 4.69 39.70
CA ASN A 559 -27.66 4.03 39.60
C ASN A 559 -28.31 4.09 38.21
N VAL A 560 -27.54 3.79 37.17
CA VAL A 560 -28.02 3.79 35.78
C VAL A 560 -27.65 2.46 35.11
N VAL A 561 -28.64 1.81 34.49
CA VAL A 561 -28.47 0.52 33.81
C VAL A 561 -29.27 0.50 32.52
N GLY A 562 -28.59 0.31 31.39
CA GLY A 562 -29.22 0.25 30.07
C GLY A 562 -28.49 1.09 29.03
N MET A 563 -29.12 1.25 27.86
CA MET A 563 -28.71 2.25 26.87
C MET A 563 -29.28 3.60 27.27
N HIS A 564 -28.43 4.61 27.37
CA HIS A 564 -28.81 5.96 27.79
C HIS A 564 -28.01 7.01 27.03
N THR A 565 -28.56 8.22 26.97
CA THR A 565 -27.87 9.40 26.47
C THR A 565 -27.46 10.28 27.65
N ILE A 566 -26.16 10.51 27.81
CA ILE A 566 -25.62 11.49 28.74
C ILE A 566 -25.55 12.83 28.00
N THR A 567 -26.11 13.89 28.59
CA THR A 567 -26.01 15.25 28.03
C THR A 567 -25.27 16.15 28.99
N ALA A 568 -24.26 16.86 28.51
CA ALA A 568 -23.65 17.99 29.19
C ALA A 568 -24.15 19.27 28.53
N ARG A 569 -24.98 20.03 29.25
CA ARG A 569 -25.44 21.37 28.84
C ARG A 569 -24.51 22.42 29.41
N MET A 570 -23.73 23.04 28.54
CA MET A 570 -22.73 24.05 28.86
C MET A 570 -23.30 25.43 28.60
N TYR A 571 -23.07 26.35 29.55
CA TYR A 571 -23.53 27.74 29.45
C TYR A 571 -22.30 28.63 29.34
N TYR A 572 -22.25 29.55 28.39
CA TYR A 572 -21.16 30.51 28.23
C TYR A 572 -21.69 31.82 27.64
N GLY A 573 -21.38 32.96 28.26
CA GLY A 573 -21.65 34.28 27.67
C GLY A 573 -23.14 34.57 27.37
N GLY A 574 -24.06 33.82 27.99
CA GLY A 574 -25.51 33.88 27.73
C GLY A 574 -26.02 32.92 26.65
N GLU A 575 -25.14 32.17 26.00
CA GLU A 575 -25.46 31.08 25.07
C GLU A 575 -25.49 29.73 25.80
N VAL A 576 -26.09 28.73 25.13
CA VAL A 576 -26.24 27.37 25.64
C VAL A 576 -25.88 26.40 24.53
N GLN A 577 -25.04 25.42 24.86
CA GLN A 577 -24.66 24.33 23.97
C GLN A 577 -24.77 23.00 24.70
N ASP A 578 -25.22 21.98 23.99
CA ASP A 578 -25.33 20.62 24.50
C ASP A 578 -24.31 19.72 23.79
N ASP A 579 -23.54 18.95 24.55
CA ASP A 579 -22.76 17.79 24.06
C ASP A 579 -23.39 16.50 24.59
N TYR A 580 -23.33 15.45 23.79
CA TYR A 580 -24.05 14.19 24.00
C TYR A 580 -23.10 13.00 23.95
N LEU A 581 -23.39 11.99 24.77
CA LEU A 581 -22.70 10.70 24.73
C LEU A 581 -23.72 9.57 24.92
N ASP A 582 -23.93 8.81 23.86
CA ASP A 582 -24.69 7.56 23.92
C ASP A 582 -23.80 6.44 24.47
N ALA A 583 -24.27 5.78 25.53
CA ALA A 583 -23.52 4.71 26.17
C ALA A 583 -24.42 3.61 26.73
N PHE A 584 -23.92 2.37 26.66
CA PHE A 584 -24.42 1.31 27.52
C PHE A 584 -23.82 1.47 28.92
N LEU A 585 -24.66 1.74 29.90
CA LEU A 585 -24.28 1.95 31.29
C LEU A 585 -24.63 0.70 32.09
N LEU A 586 -23.66 0.18 32.85
CA LEU A 586 -23.87 -0.79 33.93
C LEU A 586 -23.24 -0.22 35.20
N VAL A 587 -23.88 0.80 35.77
CA VAL A 587 -23.39 1.54 36.92
C VAL A 587 -24.36 1.37 38.08
N ILE A 588 -24.11 0.34 38.88
CA ILE A 588 -24.84 0.06 40.12
C ILE A 588 -23.98 0.59 41.26
N LYS A 589 -24.55 1.48 42.07
CA LYS A 589 -23.83 2.08 43.19
C LYS A 589 -23.61 1.06 44.31
#